data_AF-A0AA42ZXY6-F1
#
_entry.id   AF-A0AA42ZXY6-F1
#
_cell.length_a   1.000
_cell.length_b   1.000
_cell.length_c   1.000
_cell.angle_alpha   90.00
_cell.angle_beta   90.00
_cell.angle_gamma   90.00
#
_symmetry.space_group_name_H-M   'P 1'
#
loop_
_entity.id
_entity.type
_entity.pdbx_description
1 polymer ?
#
loop_
_entity_poly.entity_id
_entity_poly.type
_entity_poly.pdbx_seq_one_letter_code
_entity_poly.pdbx_strand_id
1 'polypeptide(L)' 'MPSWILLLVCVLFLVGCKTDSIQDRRSGQLMVCHDGTKTLTVSNADSFVHLDHGDTAGPCPGPQP' A
#
# COMPACT_ATOMS: atom_id res chain seq x y z
N MET A 1 12.72 -11.09 46.35
CA MET A 1 11.98 -11.07 45.07
C MET A 1 12.34 -12.36 44.36
N PRO A 2 11.39 -13.29 44.15
CA PRO A 2 11.74 -14.64 43.73
C PRO A 2 12.29 -14.64 42.29
N SER A 3 13.38 -15.37 42.07
CA SER A 3 14.24 -15.35 40.87
C SER A 3 13.50 -15.61 39.54
N TRP A 4 12.41 -16.39 39.58
CA TRP A 4 11.53 -16.64 38.43
C TRP A 4 10.82 -15.40 37.87
N ILE A 5 10.63 -14.34 38.68
CA ILE A 5 10.03 -13.08 38.22
C ILE A 5 10.95 -12.40 37.21
N LEU A 6 12.28 -12.47 37.41
CA LEU A 6 13.25 -11.87 36.50
C LEU A 6 13.25 -12.57 35.13
N LEU A 7 13.09 -13.90 35.13
CA LEU A 7 13.00 -14.70 33.91
C LEU A 7 11.69 -14.43 33.13
N LEU A 8 10.56 -14.31 33.83
CA LEU A 8 9.27 -13.98 33.20
C LEU A 8 9.28 -12.57 32.59
N VAL A 9 9.89 -11.60 33.27
CA VAL A 9 10.05 -10.24 32.76
C VAL A 9 10.91 -10.21 31.49
N CYS A 10 12.03 -10.95 31.46
CA CYS A 10 12.88 -11.03 30.26
C CYS A 10 12.16 -11.59 29.03
N VAL A 11 11.32 -12.62 29.20
CA VAL A 11 10.56 -13.21 28.08
C VAL A 11 9.52 -12.24 27.53
N LEU A 12 8.87 -11.46 28.39
CA LEU A 12 7.88 -10.45 27.98
C LEU A 12 8.50 -9.30 27.16
N PHE A 13 9.75 -8.91 27.46
CA PHE A 13 10.43 -7.83 26.72
C PHE A 13 10.87 -8.22 25.30
N LEU A 14 11.08 -9.52 25.01
CA LEU A 14 11.57 -9.98 23.71
C LEU A 14 10.46 -10.18 22.65
N VAL A 15 9.18 -10.08 23.03
CA VAL A 15 8.02 -10.26 22.12
C VAL A 15 7.53 -8.91 21.54
N GLY A 16 8.33 -7.85 21.66
CA GLY A 16 7.92 -6.46 21.40
C GLY A 16 8.09 -5.92 19.98
N CYS A 17 8.58 -6.68 18.99
CA CYS A 17 8.71 -6.20 17.61
C CYS A 17 7.58 -6.77 16.74
N LYS A 18 6.43 -6.07 16.68
CA LYS A 18 5.49 -6.27 15.57
C LYS A 18 6.09 -5.66 14.32
N THR A 19 6.42 -6.52 13.35
CA THR A 19 6.82 -6.10 12.01
C THR A 19 5.65 -5.36 11.35
N ASP A 20 5.87 -4.11 10.94
CA ASP A 20 4.92 -3.38 10.10
C ASP A 20 4.92 -4.04 8.72
N SER A 21 3.81 -4.66 8.34
CA SER A 21 3.69 -5.28 7.03
C SER A 21 3.40 -4.19 6.00
N ILE A 22 4.41 -3.88 5.17
CA ILE A 22 4.38 -2.95 4.01
C ILE A 22 3.18 -3.14 3.07
N GLN A 23 2.45 -4.26 3.17
CA GLN A 23 1.21 -4.52 2.43
C GLN A 23 0.11 -3.46 2.68
N ASP A 24 0.12 -2.75 3.81
CA ASP A 24 -0.88 -1.70 4.10
C ASP A 24 -0.65 -0.39 3.31
N ARG A 25 0.47 -0.26 2.58
CA ARG A 25 0.72 0.86 1.64
C ARG A 25 -0.13 0.75 0.36
N ARG A 26 -0.81 -0.37 0.11
CA ARG A 26 -1.80 -0.50 -1.00
C ARG A 26 -3.03 0.37 -0.81
N SER A 27 -3.23 0.93 0.38
CA SER A 27 -4.34 1.81 0.73
C SER A 27 -4.37 3.14 -0.05
N GLY A 28 -3.35 3.42 -0.87
CA GLY A 28 -3.39 4.49 -1.84
C GLY A 28 -3.07 3.98 -3.25
N GLN A 29 -4.10 3.53 -3.97
CA GLN A 29 -4.00 3.23 -5.40
C GLN A 29 -5.06 4.05 -6.16
N LEU A 30 -4.72 4.47 -7.37
CA LEU A 30 -5.62 5.16 -8.30
C LEU A 30 -5.73 4.33 -9.57
N MET A 31 -6.94 4.23 -10.11
CA MET A 31 -7.12 3.73 -11.48
C MET A 31 -6.91 4.87 -12.46
N VAL A 32 -6.18 4.60 -13.55
CA VAL A 32 -5.96 5.54 -14.65
C VAL A 32 -6.24 4.87 -16.00
N CYS A 33 -6.65 5.66 -16.98
CA CYS A 33 -6.78 5.26 -18.37
C CYS A 33 -5.52 5.70 -19.13
N HIS A 34 -4.73 4.72 -19.54
CA HIS A 34 -3.50 4.87 -20.29
C HIS A 34 -3.79 4.77 -21.79
N ASP A 35 -3.31 5.75 -22.56
CA ASP A 35 -3.48 5.86 -24.01
C ASP A 35 -4.95 5.72 -24.50
N GLY A 36 -5.92 6.03 -23.63
CA GLY A 36 -7.34 5.88 -23.95
C GLY A 36 -7.85 4.44 -24.08
N THR A 37 -7.00 3.42 -23.90
CA THR A 37 -7.33 2.02 -24.23
C THR A 37 -7.11 1.04 -23.08
N LYS A 38 -6.24 1.37 -22.13
CA LYS A 38 -5.84 0.45 -21.06
C LYS A 38 -6.11 1.04 -19.69
N THR A 39 -6.92 0.34 -18.89
CA THR A 39 -7.09 0.70 -17.48
C THR A 39 -5.96 0.09 -16.65
N LEU A 40 -5.24 0.93 -15.91
CA LEU A 40 -4.15 0.54 -15.01
C LEU A 40 -4.52 0.89 -13.57
N THR A 41 -4.09 0.08 -12.62
CA THR A 41 -4.09 0.43 -11.19
C THR A 41 -2.68 0.81 -10.81
N VAL A 42 -2.47 2.06 -10.43
CA VAL A 42 -1.16 2.62 -10.08
C VAL A 42 -1.15 3.02 -8.61
N SER A 43 0.02 3.12 -8.00
CA SER A 43 0.08 3.66 -6.64
C SER A 43 -0.31 5.14 -6.67
N ASN A 44 -0.91 5.66 -5.59
CA ASN A 44 -1.18 7.10 -5.47
C ASN A 44 0.11 7.90 -5.54
N ALA A 45 1.22 7.34 -5.03
CA ALA A 45 2.53 7.95 -5.17
C ALA A 45 2.96 8.04 -6.63
N ASP A 46 2.58 7.13 -7.52
CA ASP A 46 2.92 7.19 -8.94
C ASP A 46 1.85 7.90 -9.78
N SER A 47 0.67 8.20 -9.22
CA SER A 47 -0.43 8.82 -9.97
C SER A 47 -0.05 10.13 -10.65
N PHE A 48 0.82 10.94 -10.04
CA PHE A 48 1.23 12.21 -10.61
C PHE A 48 1.97 12.06 -11.94
N VAL A 49 2.86 11.05 -12.07
CA VAL A 49 3.64 10.86 -13.29
C VAL A 49 2.78 10.30 -14.41
N HIS A 50 1.81 9.45 -14.08
CA HIS A 50 0.83 8.96 -15.04
C HIS A 50 -0.01 10.11 -15.62
N LEU A 51 -0.54 10.98 -14.75
CA LEU A 51 -1.34 12.12 -15.18
C LEU A 51 -0.52 13.17 -15.95
N ASP A 52 0.73 13.43 -15.55
CA ASP A 52 1.64 14.34 -16.26
C ASP A 52 2.01 13.82 -17.66
N HIS A 53 2.11 12.49 -17.81
CA HIS A 53 2.37 11.84 -19.09
C HIS A 53 1.12 11.67 -19.99
N GLY A 54 -0.06 12.11 -19.54
CA GLY A 54 -1.28 12.14 -20.35
C GLY A 54 -2.29 11.04 -20.06
N ASP A 55 -2.09 10.23 -19.02
CA ASP A 55 -3.15 9.31 -18.56
C ASP A 55 -4.31 10.11 -17.96
N THR A 56 -5.52 9.55 -18.04
CA THR A 56 -6.71 10.16 -17.45
C THR A 56 -7.05 9.48 -16.14
N ALA A 57 -7.43 10.23 -15.10
CA ALA A 57 -7.91 9.61 -13.86
C ALA A 57 -9.21 8.81 -14.09
N GLY A 58 -9.28 7.60 -13.53
CA GLY A 58 -10.39 6.67 -13.66
C GLY A 58 -10.18 5.58 -14.71
N PRO A 59 -11.13 4.65 -14.86
CA PRO A 59 -11.08 3.63 -15.89
C PRO A 59 -11.25 4.22 -17.28
N CYS A 60 -10.81 3.50 -18.31
CA CYS A 60 -11.10 3.91 -19.69
C CYS A 60 -12.60 3.89 -19.96
N PRO A 61 -13.10 4.80 -20.81
CA PRO A 61 -14.44 4.63 -21.37
C PRO A 61 -14.45 3.27 -22.07
N GLY A 62 -15.41 2.41 -21.72
CA GLY A 62 -15.65 1.19 -22.49
C GLY A 62 -15.92 1.53 -23.97
N PRO A 63 -16.13 0.54 -24.85
CA PRO A 63 -16.58 0.80 -26.21
C PRO A 63 -17.71 1.85 -26.16
N GLN A 64 -17.43 3.06 -26.65
CA GLN A 64 -18.47 4.09 -26.71
C GLN A 64 -19.58 3.52 -27.61
N PRO A 65 -20.85 3.59 -27.19
CA PRO A 65 -21.96 3.03 -27.97
C PRO A 65 -22.06 3.66 -29.35
#